data_AF-A0A189PG82-F1
#
_entry.id   AF-A0A189PG82-F1
#
_cell.length_a   1.000
_cell.length_b   1.000
_cell.length_c   1.000
_cell.angle_alpha   90.00
_cell.angle_beta   90.00
_cell.angle_gamma   90.00
#
_symmetry.space_group_name_H-M   'P 1'
#
loop_
_entity.id
_entity.type
_entity.pdbx_description
1 polymer ?
#
loop_
_entity_poly.entity_id
_entity_poly.type
_entity_poly.pdbx_seq_one_letter_code
_entity_poly.pdbx_strand_id
1 'polypeptide(L)'
;MKLNDCLCRRYSLANETGWEVKEKLIGFEILREPSTSAPGHFGLVEISQVIVNGKAQQWVQTKLSTTFEANSFETIPMVFRDLEKQYVSQLIEQGYVYLDEVLVNATTRIVQGLEKVAANTSTGGCSVNWLSNPPTGGGQIYKGFLLGTFAKAADLIGFTVERKESSNEQLPGVLMRTGSGFELRVDRSLGENTIHPDTLEGAGEIRFEHGHLPLLMLIYLQQQYANTFIGVGNAPWVTFCDEQGNPFEYLNFDSLVPFIERFGFSYDEVRRDAERLGLVSELICLAGIETEQEDLFF
;
A
#
# COMPACT_ATOMS: atom_id res chain seq x y z
N MET A 1 13.60 -19.45 -9.80
CA MET A 1 12.40 -19.96 -10.50
C MET A 1 12.79 -21.20 -11.26
N LYS A 2 11.88 -22.16 -11.40
CA LYS A 2 12.12 -23.39 -12.17
C LYS A 2 11.36 -23.27 -13.51
N LEU A 3 11.75 -24.05 -14.50
CA LEU A 3 11.01 -24.23 -15.75
C LEU A 3 9.49 -24.42 -15.48
N ASN A 4 8.63 -23.76 -16.27
CA ASN A 4 7.16 -23.82 -16.22
C ASN A 4 6.48 -23.08 -15.04
N ASP A 5 7.17 -22.12 -14.44
CA ASP A 5 6.53 -21.17 -13.55
C ASP A 5 5.81 -20.06 -14.38
N CYS A 6 4.57 -19.76 -14.02
CA CYS A 6 3.78 -18.67 -14.57
C CYS A 6 3.60 -17.58 -13.50
N LEU A 7 3.98 -16.36 -13.81
CA LEU A 7 3.65 -15.20 -12.98
C LEU A 7 2.30 -14.66 -13.44
N CYS A 8 1.28 -14.78 -12.59
CA CYS A 8 -0.10 -14.46 -12.96
C CYS A 8 -0.79 -13.58 -11.93
N ARG A 9 -1.72 -12.74 -12.41
CA ARG A 9 -2.71 -12.07 -11.58
C ARG A 9 -3.97 -12.92 -11.49
N ARG A 10 -4.42 -13.16 -10.26
CA ARG A 10 -5.57 -14.00 -9.97
C ARG A 10 -6.82 -13.15 -9.78
N TYR A 11 -7.91 -13.61 -10.39
CA TYR A 11 -9.22 -13.00 -10.36
C TYR A 11 -10.27 -14.05 -10.03
N SER A 12 -11.33 -13.64 -9.34
CA SER A 12 -12.45 -14.52 -9.04
C SER A 12 -13.79 -13.87 -9.37
N LEU A 13 -14.75 -14.70 -9.74
CA LEU A 13 -16.14 -14.33 -9.93
C LEU A 13 -16.99 -15.36 -9.19
N ALA A 14 -17.66 -14.92 -8.13
CA ALA A 14 -18.60 -15.74 -7.38
C ALA A 14 -20.02 -15.57 -7.95
N ASN A 15 -20.80 -16.64 -7.97
CA ASN A 15 -22.23 -16.53 -8.20
C ASN A 15 -22.94 -15.88 -7.00
N GLU A 16 -24.19 -15.45 -7.18
CA GLU A 16 -24.99 -14.76 -6.15
C GLU A 16 -25.11 -15.53 -4.83
N THR A 17 -24.96 -16.86 -4.87
CA THR A 17 -25.03 -17.72 -3.70
C THR A 17 -23.66 -18.00 -3.05
N GLY A 18 -22.54 -17.72 -3.74
CA GLY A 18 -21.17 -18.04 -3.31
C GLY A 18 -20.77 -19.51 -3.43
N TRP A 19 -21.63 -20.38 -3.97
CA TRP A 19 -21.40 -21.83 -4.06
C TRP A 19 -20.48 -22.23 -5.23
N GLU A 20 -20.47 -21.41 -6.27
CA GLU A 20 -19.61 -21.57 -7.44
C GLU A 20 -18.72 -20.32 -7.57
N VAL A 21 -17.41 -20.54 -7.54
CA VAL A 21 -16.41 -19.50 -7.78
C VAL A 21 -15.64 -19.86 -9.03
N LYS A 22 -15.68 -18.98 -10.03
CA LYS A 22 -14.84 -19.08 -11.22
C LYS A 22 -13.56 -18.31 -10.96
N GLU A 23 -12.43 -18.98 -10.99
CA GLU A 23 -11.12 -18.33 -10.89
C GLU A 23 -10.46 -18.28 -12.26
N LYS A 24 -9.85 -17.14 -12.55
CA LYS A 24 -9.03 -16.91 -13.73
C LYS A 24 -7.71 -16.30 -13.32
N LEU A 25 -6.62 -16.82 -13.89
CA LEU A 25 -5.28 -16.31 -13.71
C LEU A 25 -4.74 -15.89 -15.07
N ILE A 26 -4.38 -14.62 -15.20
CA ILE A 26 -3.80 -14.08 -16.44
C ILE A 26 -2.36 -13.69 -16.14
N GLY A 27 -1.43 -14.13 -16.99
CA GLY A 27 -0.06 -13.65 -16.93
C GLY A 27 0.88 -14.42 -17.84
N PHE A 28 2.16 -14.43 -17.48
CA PHE A 28 3.22 -14.88 -18.37
C PHE A 28 3.82 -16.20 -17.90
N GLU A 29 3.95 -17.14 -18.83
CA GLU A 29 4.59 -18.44 -18.66
C GLU A 29 6.02 -18.40 -19.20
N ILE A 30 6.99 -18.90 -18.43
CA ILE A 30 8.35 -19.14 -18.91
C ILE A 30 8.41 -20.49 -19.65
N LEU A 31 8.58 -20.43 -20.97
CA LEU A 31 8.75 -21.60 -21.82
C LEU A 31 10.22 -22.02 -21.94
N ARG A 32 11.14 -21.04 -21.87
CA ARG A 32 12.59 -21.26 -21.81
C ARG A 32 13.20 -20.18 -20.93
N GLU A 33 14.01 -20.57 -19.95
CA GLU A 33 14.70 -19.61 -19.11
C GLU A 33 15.72 -18.77 -19.92
N PRO A 34 15.86 -17.48 -19.61
CA PRO A 34 16.92 -16.64 -20.16
C PRO A 34 18.28 -17.12 -19.67
N SER A 35 19.30 -17.00 -20.52
CA SER A 35 20.69 -17.29 -20.20
C SER A 35 21.55 -16.04 -20.38
N THR A 36 22.79 -16.08 -19.91
CA THR A 36 23.77 -15.00 -20.15
C THR A 36 24.08 -14.76 -21.63
N SER A 37 23.68 -15.68 -22.52
CA SER A 37 24.01 -15.66 -23.95
C SER A 37 22.80 -15.56 -24.88
N ALA A 38 21.57 -15.72 -24.37
CA ALA A 38 20.36 -15.73 -25.17
C ALA A 38 19.14 -15.40 -24.30
N PRO A 39 18.16 -14.64 -24.82
CA PRO A 39 16.93 -14.32 -24.11
C PRO A 39 16.10 -15.59 -23.85
N GLY A 40 15.24 -15.52 -22.84
CA GLY A 40 14.25 -16.55 -22.55
C GLY A 40 13.09 -16.49 -23.53
N HIS A 41 12.26 -17.53 -23.52
CA HIS A 41 10.99 -17.54 -24.26
C HIS A 41 9.83 -17.51 -23.30
N PHE A 42 8.88 -16.63 -23.59
CA PHE A 42 7.71 -16.38 -22.77
C PHE A 42 6.44 -16.48 -23.62
N GLY A 43 5.32 -16.73 -22.96
CA GLY A 43 3.99 -16.65 -23.58
C GLY A 43 2.97 -16.11 -22.60
N LEU A 44 1.99 -15.35 -23.10
CA LEU A 44 0.83 -14.92 -22.30
C LEU A 44 -0.18 -16.06 -22.25
N VAL A 45 -0.68 -16.37 -21.05
CA VAL A 45 -1.62 -17.46 -20.79
C VAL A 45 -2.77 -17.02 -19.90
N GLU A 46 -3.94 -17.61 -20.12
CA GLU A 46 -5.04 -17.64 -19.16
C GLU A 46 -5.09 -19.05 -18.57
N ILE A 47 -5.18 -19.14 -17.25
CA ILE A 47 -5.49 -20.38 -16.56
C ILE A 47 -6.83 -20.19 -15.89
N SER A 48 -7.77 -21.09 -16.12
CA SER A 48 -9.10 -21.05 -15.53
C SER A 48 -9.39 -22.29 -14.71
N GLN A 49 -10.11 -22.10 -13.61
CA GLN A 49 -10.68 -23.20 -12.82
C GLN A 49 -12.04 -22.79 -12.26
N VAL A 50 -12.87 -23.80 -11.97
CA VAL A 50 -14.15 -23.60 -11.28
C VAL A 50 -14.07 -24.32 -9.94
N ILE A 51 -14.42 -23.62 -8.86
CA ILE A 51 -14.51 -24.16 -7.51
C ILE A 51 -15.99 -24.32 -7.18
N VAL A 52 -16.42 -25.55 -6.94
CA VAL A 52 -17.80 -25.85 -6.55
C VAL A 52 -17.79 -26.44 -5.15
N ASN A 53 -18.50 -25.83 -4.21
CA ASN A 53 -18.59 -26.26 -2.81
C ASN A 53 -17.20 -26.40 -2.15
N GLY A 54 -16.31 -25.45 -2.42
CA GLY A 54 -14.93 -25.46 -1.92
C GLY A 54 -14.00 -26.50 -2.55
N LYS A 55 -14.46 -27.24 -3.57
CA LYS A 55 -13.63 -28.19 -4.32
C LYS A 55 -13.27 -27.63 -5.68
N ALA A 56 -11.97 -27.40 -5.88
CA ALA A 56 -11.42 -26.96 -7.16
C ALA A 56 -11.52 -28.08 -8.20
N GLN A 57 -12.02 -27.75 -9.39
CA GLN A 57 -12.02 -28.63 -10.56
C GLN A 57 -10.67 -28.57 -11.30
N GLN A 58 -10.59 -29.29 -12.43
CA GLN A 58 -9.41 -29.32 -13.27
C GLN A 58 -9.12 -27.95 -13.91
N TRP A 59 -7.85 -27.59 -13.90
CA TRP A 59 -7.32 -26.39 -14.53
C TRP A 59 -7.34 -26.53 -16.05
N VAL A 60 -7.72 -25.44 -16.73
CA VAL A 60 -7.64 -25.31 -18.18
C VAL A 60 -6.75 -24.12 -18.49
N GLN A 61 -5.64 -24.38 -19.19
CA GLN A 61 -4.71 -23.35 -19.65
C GLN A 61 -4.96 -23.06 -21.12
N THR A 62 -5.08 -21.77 -21.46
CA THR A 62 -5.28 -21.25 -22.80
C THR A 62 -4.14 -20.31 -23.13
N LYS A 63 -3.51 -20.47 -24.30
CA LYS A 63 -2.51 -19.52 -24.80
C LYS A 63 -3.20 -18.29 -25.38
N LEU A 64 -2.84 -17.12 -24.87
CA LEU A 64 -3.39 -15.83 -25.29
C LEU A 64 -2.49 -15.09 -26.29
N SER A 65 -1.20 -15.47 -26.39
CA SER A 65 -0.27 -14.88 -27.34
C SER A 65 0.57 -15.92 -28.07
N THR A 66 1.23 -15.47 -29.14
CA THR A 66 2.41 -16.17 -29.68
C THR A 66 3.55 -16.12 -28.67
N THR A 67 4.51 -17.03 -28.82
CA THR A 67 5.75 -17.01 -28.04
C THR A 67 6.62 -15.80 -28.41
N PHE A 68 7.29 -15.21 -27.44
CA PHE A 68 8.17 -14.06 -27.62
C PHE A 68 9.42 -14.15 -26.73
N GLU A 69 10.42 -13.31 -27.02
CA GLU A 69 11.68 -13.27 -26.29
C GLU A 69 11.68 -12.17 -25.22
N ALA A 70 12.20 -12.48 -24.03
CA ALA A 70 12.47 -11.52 -22.96
C ALA A 70 13.62 -12.02 -22.07
N ASN A 71 14.25 -11.13 -21.30
CA ASN A 71 15.33 -11.51 -20.37
C ASN A 71 14.82 -11.77 -18.94
N SER A 72 13.57 -11.42 -18.67
CA SER A 72 12.88 -11.53 -17.38
C SER A 72 11.42 -11.10 -17.55
N PHE A 73 10.60 -11.21 -16.50
CA PHE A 73 9.22 -10.69 -16.53
C PHE A 73 9.17 -9.17 -16.66
N GLU A 74 10.13 -8.44 -16.09
CA GLU A 74 10.20 -6.97 -16.14
C GLU A 74 10.56 -6.47 -17.53
N THR A 75 11.24 -7.30 -18.34
CA THR A 75 11.68 -6.95 -19.70
C THR A 75 10.74 -7.47 -20.78
N ILE A 76 9.54 -7.91 -20.41
CA ILE A 76 8.51 -8.31 -21.37
C ILE A 76 8.15 -7.13 -22.28
N PRO A 77 8.14 -7.32 -23.61
CA PRO A 77 7.82 -6.23 -24.53
C PRO A 77 6.44 -5.63 -24.26
N MET A 78 6.35 -4.30 -24.34
CA MET A 78 5.12 -3.55 -24.01
C MET A 78 3.88 -4.05 -24.76
N VAL A 79 4.02 -4.49 -26.02
CA VAL A 79 2.90 -5.03 -26.82
C VAL A 79 2.19 -6.19 -26.11
N PHE A 80 2.93 -7.05 -25.41
CA PHE A 80 2.35 -8.18 -24.66
C PHE A 80 1.82 -7.77 -23.28
N ARG A 81 2.39 -6.73 -22.67
CA ARG A 81 1.85 -6.11 -21.44
C ARG A 81 0.54 -5.37 -21.70
N ASP A 82 0.42 -4.71 -22.85
CA ASP A 82 -0.82 -4.05 -23.24
C ASP A 82 -1.88 -5.08 -23.63
N LEU A 83 -1.49 -6.19 -24.25
CA LEU A 83 -2.39 -7.33 -24.50
C LEU A 83 -2.88 -7.96 -23.17
N GLU A 84 -1.99 -8.17 -22.20
CA GLU A 84 -2.35 -8.62 -20.84
C GLU A 84 -3.39 -7.67 -20.21
N LYS A 85 -3.14 -6.36 -20.25
CA LYS A 85 -4.08 -5.34 -19.74
C LYS A 85 -5.44 -5.41 -20.42
N GLN A 86 -5.48 -5.61 -21.74
CA GLN A 86 -6.75 -5.75 -22.48
C GLN A 86 -7.57 -6.94 -21.98
N TYR A 87 -6.94 -8.10 -21.76
CA TYR A 87 -7.64 -9.26 -21.21
C TYR A 87 -8.08 -9.03 -19.76
N VAL A 88 -7.25 -8.37 -18.95
CA VAL A 88 -7.61 -7.98 -17.57
C VAL A 88 -8.83 -7.05 -17.57
N SER A 89 -8.85 -6.03 -18.43
CA SER A 89 -10.01 -5.13 -18.56
C SER A 89 -11.28 -5.89 -18.95
N GLN A 90 -11.20 -6.84 -19.88
CA GLN A 90 -12.34 -7.69 -20.25
C GLN A 90 -12.85 -8.55 -19.09
N LEU A 91 -11.96 -9.05 -18.22
CA LEU A 91 -12.38 -9.78 -17.02
C LEU A 91 -13.10 -8.88 -16.02
N ILE A 92 -12.59 -7.67 -15.79
CA ILE A 92 -13.21 -6.70 -14.89
C ILE A 92 -14.60 -6.30 -15.42
N GLU A 93 -14.74 -6.08 -16.73
CA GLU A 93 -16.04 -5.82 -17.37
C GLU A 93 -17.03 -7.00 -17.22
N GLN A 94 -16.52 -8.24 -17.18
CA GLN A 94 -17.31 -9.44 -16.91
C GLN A 94 -17.66 -9.63 -15.42
N GLY A 95 -17.21 -8.71 -14.54
CA GLY A 95 -17.49 -8.72 -13.11
C GLY A 95 -16.48 -9.48 -12.25
N TYR A 96 -15.35 -9.91 -12.81
CA TYR A 96 -14.30 -10.56 -12.02
C TYR A 96 -13.59 -9.56 -11.11
N VAL A 97 -13.32 -9.97 -9.88
CA VAL A 97 -12.62 -9.20 -8.86
C VAL A 97 -11.17 -9.66 -8.76
N TYR A 98 -10.23 -8.72 -8.73
CA TYR A 98 -8.81 -9.01 -8.51
C TYR A 98 -8.56 -9.48 -7.08
N LEU A 99 -7.72 -10.51 -6.92
CA LEU A 99 -7.33 -11.04 -5.61
C LEU A 99 -5.88 -10.68 -5.28
N ASP A 100 -4.93 -11.21 -6.05
CA ASP A 100 -3.50 -11.13 -5.78
C ASP A 100 -2.67 -11.50 -7.02
N GLU A 101 -1.37 -11.26 -6.94
CA GLU A 101 -0.38 -11.81 -7.88
C GLU A 101 0.18 -13.10 -7.30
N VAL A 102 0.31 -14.13 -8.13
CA VAL A 102 0.68 -15.48 -7.71
C VAL A 102 1.72 -16.08 -8.63
N LEU A 103 2.56 -16.94 -8.08
CA LEU A 103 3.43 -17.80 -8.86
C LEU A 103 2.76 -19.17 -8.99
N VAL A 104 2.46 -19.54 -10.22
CA VAL A 104 1.82 -20.82 -10.55
C VAL A 104 2.86 -21.74 -11.13
N ASN A 105 3.03 -22.92 -10.54
CA ASN A 105 3.75 -23.96 -11.26
C ASN A 105 2.79 -24.73 -12.16
N ALA A 106 2.90 -24.57 -13.48
CA ALA A 106 1.98 -25.17 -14.45
C ALA A 106 2.00 -26.71 -14.43
N THR A 107 3.10 -27.32 -13.95
CA THR A 107 3.27 -28.78 -13.91
C THR A 107 2.68 -29.41 -12.65
N THR A 108 2.94 -28.80 -11.48
CA THR A 108 2.44 -29.31 -10.20
C THR A 108 1.06 -28.76 -9.83
N ARG A 109 0.56 -27.76 -10.59
CA ARG A 109 -0.70 -27.03 -10.35
C ARG A 109 -0.78 -26.45 -8.93
N ILE A 110 0.39 -26.13 -8.38
CA ILE A 110 0.49 -25.47 -7.08
C ILE A 110 0.41 -23.97 -7.35
N VAL A 111 -0.63 -23.35 -6.80
CA VAL A 111 -0.69 -21.89 -6.63
C VAL A 111 0.08 -21.58 -5.38
N GLN A 112 1.26 -21.01 -5.54
CA GLN A 112 1.87 -20.31 -4.45
C GLN A 112 1.30 -18.91 -4.54
N GLY A 113 0.41 -18.59 -3.59
CA GLY A 113 0.24 -17.19 -3.24
C GLY A 113 1.64 -16.64 -3.07
N LEU A 114 1.94 -15.53 -3.74
CA LEU A 114 3.07 -14.76 -3.28
C LEU A 114 2.66 -14.36 -1.85
N GLU A 115 3.06 -15.15 -0.84
CA GLU A 115 3.30 -14.60 0.49
C GLU A 115 3.98 -13.27 0.20
N LYS A 116 3.58 -12.18 0.86
CA LYS A 116 4.28 -10.91 0.76
C LYS A 116 5.75 -11.17 1.13
N VAL A 117 6.54 -11.62 0.16
CA VAL A 117 7.97 -11.73 0.17
C VAL A 117 8.34 -10.28 0.10
N ALA A 118 8.56 -9.72 1.29
CA ALA A 118 9.31 -8.50 1.44
C ALA A 118 10.45 -8.54 0.43
N ALA A 119 10.40 -7.60 -0.52
CA ALA A 119 11.44 -7.21 -1.44
C ALA A 119 12.19 -8.34 -2.17
N ASN A 120 12.21 -8.28 -3.50
CA ASN A 120 13.49 -8.04 -4.14
C ASN A 120 13.32 -7.38 -5.50
N THR A 121 13.78 -6.11 -5.53
CA THR A 121 14.40 -5.42 -6.65
C THR A 121 13.53 -5.08 -7.86
N SER A 122 12.62 -4.11 -7.68
CA SER A 122 12.72 -2.95 -8.57
C SER A 122 14.01 -2.22 -8.21
N THR A 123 14.91 -2.02 -9.17
CA THR A 123 16.01 -1.05 -9.07
C THR A 123 15.44 0.37 -9.12
N GLY A 124 14.59 0.68 -8.15
CA GLY A 124 13.88 1.92 -7.92
C GLY A 124 13.07 1.71 -6.63
N GLY A 125 13.71 1.95 -5.49
CA GLY A 125 13.06 1.86 -4.18
C GLY A 125 11.89 2.83 -4.16
N CYS A 126 10.68 2.33 -3.89
CA CYS A 126 9.54 3.21 -3.73
C CYS A 126 9.60 3.81 -2.32
N SER A 127 9.63 5.13 -2.24
CA SER A 127 9.69 5.88 -1.01
C SER A 127 8.94 7.20 -1.11
N VAL A 128 8.51 7.68 0.06
CA VAL A 128 7.93 9.01 0.23
C VAL A 128 8.88 9.80 1.10
N ASN A 129 9.43 10.86 0.53
CA ASN A 129 10.19 11.83 1.29
C ASN A 129 9.23 12.82 1.93
N TRP A 130 9.53 13.19 3.16
CA TRP A 130 8.74 14.16 3.91
C TRP A 130 9.64 15.24 4.48
N LEU A 131 9.08 16.44 4.58
CA LEU A 131 9.74 17.61 5.13
C LEU A 131 8.79 18.32 6.09
N SER A 132 9.19 18.47 7.34
CA SER A 132 8.49 19.24 8.37
C SER A 132 9.03 20.67 8.36
N ASN A 133 8.17 21.63 8.02
CA ASN A 133 8.48 23.06 7.96
C ASN A 133 7.47 23.83 8.82
N PRO A 134 7.65 23.85 10.14
CA PRO A 134 6.77 24.53 11.07
C PRO A 134 6.82 26.06 10.90
N PRO A 135 5.74 26.79 11.26
CA PRO A 135 5.75 28.25 11.26
C PRO A 135 6.80 28.83 12.22
N THR A 136 7.43 29.94 11.85
CA THR A 136 8.39 30.64 12.69
C THR A 136 7.73 31.30 13.90
N GLY A 137 8.26 31.07 15.11
CA GLY A 137 7.78 31.66 16.38
C GLY A 137 6.95 30.69 17.22
N GLY A 138 6.58 31.05 18.47
CA GLY A 138 5.61 30.27 19.26
C GLY A 138 6.03 28.86 19.71
N GLY A 139 7.33 28.52 19.67
CA GLY A 139 7.84 27.14 19.74
C GLY A 139 7.31 26.25 20.87
N GLN A 140 6.89 26.80 22.01
CA GLN A 140 6.29 26.03 23.12
C GLN A 140 4.89 25.47 22.78
N ILE A 141 4.05 26.28 22.14
CA ILE A 141 2.70 25.88 21.73
C ILE A 141 2.80 24.76 20.69
N TYR A 142 3.72 24.91 19.75
CA TYR A 142 3.95 23.94 18.70
C TYR A 142 4.57 22.63 19.20
N LYS A 143 5.49 22.67 20.18
CA LYS A 143 5.98 21.47 20.87
C LYS A 143 4.84 20.71 21.55
N GLY A 144 3.96 21.42 22.26
CA GLY A 144 2.78 20.84 22.90
C GLY A 144 1.80 20.24 21.90
N PHE A 145 1.53 20.93 20.79
CA PHE A 145 0.69 20.44 19.70
C PHE A 145 1.26 19.16 19.07
N LEU A 146 2.54 19.15 18.73
CA LEU A 146 3.23 17.99 18.15
C LEU A 146 3.11 16.78 19.07
N LEU A 147 3.51 16.93 20.34
CA LEU A 147 3.41 15.85 21.33
C LEU A 147 1.97 15.35 21.50
N GLY A 148 1.01 16.26 21.67
CA GLY A 148 -0.41 15.89 21.85
C GLY A 148 -0.98 15.14 20.66
N THR A 149 -0.56 15.51 19.44
CA THR A 149 -1.02 14.89 18.20
C THR A 149 -0.46 13.47 18.05
N PHE A 150 0.84 13.28 18.29
CA PHE A 150 1.48 11.96 18.27
C PHE A 150 0.98 11.05 19.39
N ALA A 151 0.80 11.56 20.61
CA ALA A 151 0.27 10.77 21.72
C ALA A 151 -1.16 10.27 21.44
N LYS A 152 -2.04 11.15 20.94
CA LYS A 152 -3.41 10.77 20.56
C LYS A 152 -3.43 9.73 19.45
N ALA A 153 -2.60 9.88 18.42
CA ALA A 153 -2.54 8.93 17.34
C ALA A 153 -1.96 7.57 17.76
N ALA A 154 -0.99 7.56 18.67
CA ALA A 154 -0.41 6.34 19.23
C ALA A 154 -1.49 5.42 19.81
N ASP A 155 -2.44 6.00 20.55
CA ASP A 155 -3.59 5.29 21.14
C ASP A 155 -4.58 4.78 20.08
N LEU A 156 -4.68 5.44 18.92
CA LEU A 156 -5.65 5.12 17.87
C LEU A 156 -5.16 4.03 16.91
N ILE A 157 -3.91 4.10 16.44
CA ILE A 157 -3.38 3.22 15.38
C ILE A 157 -2.22 2.32 15.85
N GLY A 158 -1.82 2.41 17.12
CA GLY A 158 -0.93 1.43 17.75
C GLY A 158 0.55 1.61 17.42
N PHE A 159 1.18 2.65 17.99
CA PHE A 159 2.64 2.82 18.01
C PHE A 159 3.11 3.36 19.36
N THR A 160 4.43 3.40 19.59
CA THR A 160 4.98 3.85 20.88
C THR A 160 5.62 5.25 20.78
N VAL A 161 5.36 6.06 21.81
CA VAL A 161 6.04 7.35 22.06
C VAL A 161 6.96 7.17 23.25
N GLU A 162 8.28 7.42 23.11
CA GLU A 162 9.25 7.13 24.17
C GLU A 162 9.90 8.38 24.74
N ARG A 163 9.70 8.58 26.03
CA ARG A 163 10.35 9.63 26.80
C ARG A 163 11.60 9.08 27.48
N LYS A 164 12.72 9.79 27.39
CA LYS A 164 13.88 9.50 28.23
C LYS A 164 13.49 9.77 29.70
N GLU A 165 13.62 8.76 30.56
CA GLU A 165 13.19 8.78 31.97
C GLU A 165 13.77 9.95 32.79
N SER A 166 14.87 10.56 32.34
CA SER A 166 15.56 11.67 33.02
C SER A 166 15.46 13.01 32.31
N SER A 167 14.60 13.15 31.29
CA SER A 167 14.55 14.35 30.46
C SER A 167 13.50 15.37 30.94
N ASN A 168 13.96 16.58 31.28
CA ASN A 168 13.10 17.77 31.45
C ASN A 168 12.66 18.36 30.10
N GLU A 169 12.99 17.73 28.97
CA GLU A 169 12.59 18.20 27.67
C GLU A 169 11.09 17.97 27.45
N GLN A 170 10.48 18.96 26.81
CA GLN A 170 9.05 18.99 26.56
C GLN A 170 8.64 17.98 25.48
N LEU A 171 9.56 17.62 24.58
CA LEU A 171 9.38 16.57 23.58
C LEU A 171 10.03 15.26 24.04
N PRO A 172 9.44 14.10 23.67
CA PRO A 172 10.04 12.79 23.87
C PRO A 172 11.27 12.61 22.96
N GLY A 173 12.15 11.67 23.29
CA GLY A 173 13.29 11.34 22.41
C GLY A 173 12.85 10.64 21.13
N VAL A 174 11.70 9.96 21.18
CA VAL A 174 11.08 9.28 20.04
C VAL A 174 9.60 9.66 19.99
N LEU A 175 9.16 10.25 18.89
CA LEU A 175 7.76 10.62 18.65
C LEU A 175 6.94 9.46 18.11
N MET A 176 7.58 8.53 17.39
CA MET A 176 6.90 7.36 16.83
C MET A 176 7.88 6.21 16.70
N ARG A 177 7.57 5.07 17.30
CA ARG A 177 8.21 3.79 17.00
C ARG A 177 7.14 2.77 16.63
N THR A 178 7.29 2.19 15.44
CA THR A 178 6.34 1.20 14.89
C THR A 178 6.89 -0.22 15.04
N GLY A 179 6.00 -1.22 14.97
CA GLY A 179 6.41 -2.63 14.97
C GLY A 179 7.22 -3.06 13.73
N SER A 180 7.15 -2.29 12.64
CA SER A 180 7.93 -2.48 11.42
C SER A 180 9.37 -1.96 11.52
N GLY A 181 9.72 -1.25 12.60
CA GLY A 181 11.06 -0.73 12.82
C GLY A 181 11.27 0.73 12.38
N PHE A 182 10.23 1.42 11.90
CA PHE A 182 10.32 2.87 11.67
C PHE A 182 10.37 3.63 12.99
N GLU A 183 11.29 4.61 13.06
CA GLU A 183 11.48 5.48 14.21
C GLU A 183 11.58 6.96 13.80
N LEU A 184 10.69 7.80 14.32
CA LEU A 184 10.77 9.25 14.22
C LEU A 184 11.39 9.81 15.49
N ARG A 185 12.64 10.27 15.40
CA ARG A 185 13.42 10.75 16.56
C ARG A 185 13.32 12.25 16.72
N VAL A 186 13.47 12.70 17.96
CA VAL A 186 13.69 14.10 18.29
C VAL A 186 15.14 14.24 18.73
N ASP A 187 15.97 14.82 17.86
CA ASP A 187 17.40 14.92 18.08
C ASP A 187 17.96 16.20 17.44
N ARG A 188 19.02 16.75 18.06
CA ARG A 188 19.75 17.89 17.50
C ARG A 188 20.76 17.47 16.45
N SER A 189 21.18 16.20 16.47
CA SER A 189 21.96 15.59 15.40
C SER A 189 21.02 15.32 14.22
N LEU A 190 21.07 16.19 13.22
CA LEU A 190 20.29 16.06 11.99
C LEU A 190 20.60 14.70 11.34
N GLY A 191 19.59 13.82 11.31
CA GLY A 191 19.67 12.48 10.76
C GLY A 191 18.39 12.10 10.03
N GLU A 192 18.39 10.95 9.37
CA GLU A 192 17.19 10.44 8.70
C GLU A 192 16.06 10.22 9.71
N ASN A 193 14.84 10.61 9.32
CA ASN A 193 13.63 10.53 10.13
C ASN A 193 13.78 11.20 11.51
N THR A 194 14.28 12.44 11.51
CA THR A 194 14.55 13.20 12.73
C THR A 194 13.92 14.59 12.66
N ILE A 195 13.37 15.04 13.79
CA ILE A 195 12.87 16.40 14.01
C ILE A 195 13.78 17.10 15.02
N HIS A 196 14.23 18.30 14.68
CA HIS A 196 15.04 19.12 15.55
C HIS A 196 14.19 19.69 16.70
N PRO A 197 14.54 19.48 17.98
CA PRO A 197 13.69 19.80 19.12
C PRO A 197 13.36 21.29 19.28
N ASP A 198 14.20 22.18 18.75
CA ASP A 198 14.05 23.63 18.96
C ASP A 198 13.38 24.34 17.78
N THR A 199 13.65 23.90 16.56
CA THR A 199 13.06 24.48 15.35
C THR A 199 11.81 23.72 14.90
N LEU A 200 11.67 22.45 15.29
CA LEU A 200 10.65 21.49 14.83
C LEU A 200 10.73 21.20 13.32
N GLU A 201 11.79 21.67 12.67
CA GLU A 201 12.15 21.29 11.33
C GLU A 201 12.67 19.86 11.34
N GLY A 202 12.38 19.12 10.28
CA GLY A 202 12.81 17.73 10.18
C GLY A 202 12.57 17.19 8.79
N ALA A 203 13.26 16.11 8.46
CA ALA A 203 13.08 15.45 7.19
C ALA A 203 13.32 13.95 7.33
N GLY A 204 12.81 13.21 6.36
CA GLY A 204 13.07 11.78 6.30
C GLY A 204 12.42 11.12 5.12
N GLU A 205 12.47 9.79 5.15
CA GLU A 205 12.04 8.92 4.09
C GLU A 205 11.21 7.78 4.69
N ILE A 206 10.04 7.55 4.09
CA ILE A 206 9.18 6.40 4.37
C ILE A 206 9.33 5.43 3.22
N ARG A 207 9.87 4.25 3.50
CA ARG A 207 10.03 3.16 2.55
C ARG A 207 8.97 2.10 2.77
N PHE A 208 8.85 1.19 1.82
CA PHE A 208 7.99 0.02 1.92
C PHE A 208 8.14 -0.74 3.25
N GLU A 209 9.37 -1.01 3.69
CA GLU A 209 9.61 -1.75 4.92
C GLU A 209 9.07 -1.05 6.18
N HIS A 210 8.82 0.25 6.13
CA HIS A 210 8.29 1.03 7.26
C HIS A 210 6.78 0.85 7.46
N GLY A 211 6.06 0.29 6.48
CA GLY A 211 4.59 0.17 6.52
C GLY A 211 3.85 1.50 6.31
N HIS A 212 2.53 1.48 6.44
CA HIS A 212 1.67 2.65 6.13
C HIS A 212 1.50 3.64 7.28
N LEU A 213 1.68 3.21 8.53
CA LEU A 213 1.42 4.03 9.72
C LEU A 213 2.18 5.36 9.75
N PRO A 214 3.48 5.43 9.38
CA PRO A 214 4.22 6.70 9.39
C PRO A 214 3.62 7.75 8.46
N LEU A 215 3.17 7.32 7.26
CA LEU A 215 2.56 8.21 6.28
C LEU A 215 1.23 8.75 6.80
N LEU A 216 0.35 7.87 7.31
CA LEU A 216 -0.92 8.29 7.90
C LEU A 216 -0.72 9.23 9.09
N MET A 217 0.29 9.00 9.92
CA MET A 217 0.60 9.86 11.07
C MET A 217 1.01 11.27 10.64
N LEU A 218 1.86 11.40 9.63
CA LEU A 218 2.29 12.71 9.13
C LEU A 218 1.16 13.47 8.42
N ILE A 219 0.29 12.76 7.70
CA ILE A 219 -0.93 13.34 7.10
C ILE A 219 -1.89 13.81 8.19
N TYR A 220 -2.09 12.98 9.22
CA TYR A 220 -2.89 13.34 10.38
C TYR A 220 -2.36 14.59 11.07
N LEU A 221 -1.03 14.71 11.25
CA LEU A 221 -0.41 15.92 11.78
C LEU A 221 -0.74 17.16 10.95
N GLN A 222 -0.63 17.06 9.62
CA GLN A 222 -0.97 18.16 8.71
C GLN A 222 -2.45 18.57 8.84
N GLN A 223 -3.38 17.62 8.90
CA GLN A 223 -4.80 17.89 9.05
C GLN A 223 -5.13 18.51 10.41
N GLN A 224 -4.56 17.98 11.50
CA GLN A 224 -4.74 18.54 12.84
C GLN A 224 -4.17 19.96 12.95
N TYR A 225 -3.06 20.25 12.26
CA TYR A 225 -2.49 21.60 12.24
C TYR A 225 -3.45 22.57 11.55
N ALA A 226 -3.96 22.22 10.36
CA ALA A 226 -4.93 23.04 9.63
C ALA A 226 -6.21 23.31 10.44
N ASN A 227 -6.68 22.31 11.20
CA ASN A 227 -7.86 22.44 12.05
C ASN A 227 -7.62 23.28 13.32
N THR A 228 -6.42 23.21 13.88
CA THR A 228 -6.09 23.86 15.17
C THR A 228 -5.68 25.32 14.98
N PHE A 229 -4.91 25.61 13.93
CA PHE A 229 -4.30 26.92 13.68
C PHE A 229 -4.91 27.62 12.48
N ILE A 230 -6.25 27.72 12.47
CA ILE A 230 -7.00 28.36 11.39
C ILE A 230 -6.54 29.81 11.21
N GLY A 231 -6.10 30.15 10.00
CA GLY A 231 -5.64 31.51 9.65
C GLY A 231 -4.17 31.79 9.94
N VAL A 232 -3.40 30.82 10.45
CA VAL A 232 -1.94 30.96 10.67
C VAL A 232 -1.18 30.41 9.47
N GLY A 233 -1.03 31.26 8.44
CA GLY A 233 -0.34 30.91 7.20
C GLY A 233 -1.06 29.84 6.37
N ASN A 234 -0.70 29.72 5.10
CA ASN A 234 -1.30 28.72 4.18
C ASN A 234 -0.39 27.51 3.93
N ALA A 235 0.83 27.51 4.49
CA ALA A 235 1.77 26.42 4.29
C ALA A 235 1.43 25.22 5.18
N PRO A 236 1.38 23.99 4.64
CA PRO A 236 1.18 22.79 5.43
C PRO A 236 2.39 22.55 6.35
N TRP A 237 2.16 21.95 7.51
CA TRP A 237 3.23 21.60 8.45
C TRP A 237 4.22 20.59 7.84
N VAL A 238 3.69 19.59 7.13
CA VAL A 238 4.46 18.57 6.42
C VAL A 238 4.21 18.71 4.92
N THR A 239 5.27 18.61 4.13
CA THR A 239 5.15 18.41 2.67
C THR A 239 5.75 17.08 2.28
N PHE A 240 5.20 16.47 1.24
CA PHE A 240 5.61 15.16 0.74
C PHE A 240 6.08 15.26 -0.71
N CYS A 241 7.04 14.43 -1.07
CA CYS A 241 7.38 14.18 -2.46
C CYS A 241 7.76 12.71 -2.69
N ASP A 242 7.59 12.26 -3.94
CA ASP A 242 8.10 10.96 -4.38
C ASP A 242 9.64 10.99 -4.55
N GLU A 243 10.22 9.89 -5.01
CA GLU A 243 11.68 9.79 -5.19
C GLU A 243 12.19 10.56 -6.41
N GLN A 244 11.29 10.98 -7.29
CA GLN A 244 11.60 11.88 -8.41
C GLN A 244 11.49 13.35 -8.00
N GLY A 245 11.06 13.63 -6.77
CA GLY A 245 10.86 14.98 -6.25
C GLY A 245 9.53 15.61 -6.68
N ASN A 246 8.60 14.85 -7.24
CA ASN A 246 7.28 15.36 -7.54
C ASN A 246 6.49 15.52 -6.23
N PRO A 247 5.84 16.68 -6.02
CA PRO A 247 5.07 16.91 -4.81
C PRO A 247 3.86 15.98 -4.74
N PHE A 248 3.55 15.52 -3.53
CA PHE A 248 2.31 14.83 -3.22
C PHE A 248 1.40 15.73 -2.37
N GLU A 249 0.21 16.00 -2.88
CA GLU A 249 -0.82 16.76 -2.17
C GLU A 249 -1.92 15.82 -1.67
N TYR A 250 -2.06 15.72 -0.36
CA TYR A 250 -3.17 15.00 0.26
C TYR A 250 -4.43 15.88 0.28
N LEU A 251 -5.45 15.49 -0.50
CA LEU A 251 -6.76 16.15 -0.49
C LEU A 251 -7.80 15.36 0.31
N ASN A 252 -7.78 14.04 0.13
CA ASN A 252 -8.69 13.09 0.75
C ASN A 252 -8.04 11.69 0.75
N PHE A 253 -8.73 10.71 1.32
CA PHE A 253 -8.22 9.34 1.39
C PHE A 253 -7.91 8.72 0.01
N ASP A 254 -8.68 9.04 -1.03
CA ASP A 254 -8.45 8.52 -2.39
C ASP A 254 -7.11 9.00 -2.96
N SER A 255 -6.56 10.11 -2.46
CA SER A 255 -5.21 10.58 -2.80
C SER A 255 -4.12 9.56 -2.42
N LEU A 256 -4.42 8.63 -1.50
CA LEU A 256 -3.49 7.59 -1.07
C LEU A 256 -3.54 6.31 -1.91
N VAL A 257 -4.55 6.12 -2.77
CA VAL A 257 -4.68 4.90 -3.59
C VAL A 257 -3.41 4.60 -4.40
N PRO A 258 -2.78 5.57 -5.09
CA PRO A 258 -1.54 5.32 -5.80
C PRO A 258 -0.41 4.83 -4.88
N PHE A 259 -0.34 5.32 -3.64
CA PHE A 259 0.65 4.87 -2.66
C PHE A 259 0.34 3.47 -2.12
N ILE A 260 -0.92 3.19 -1.83
CA ILE A 260 -1.36 1.88 -1.36
C ILE A 260 -1.00 0.81 -2.39
N GLU A 261 -1.31 1.06 -3.67
CA GLU A 261 -0.98 0.17 -4.77
C GLU A 261 0.54 0.04 -4.96
N ARG A 262 1.25 1.17 -5.00
CA ARG A 262 2.69 1.22 -5.25
C ARG A 262 3.51 0.54 -4.14
N PHE A 263 3.11 0.70 -2.89
CA PHE A 263 3.76 0.08 -1.73
C PHE A 263 3.20 -1.33 -1.45
N GLY A 264 2.18 -1.80 -2.18
CA GLY A 264 1.56 -3.10 -1.92
C GLY A 264 0.93 -3.20 -0.53
N PHE A 265 0.45 -2.09 0.02
CA PHE A 265 -0.26 -2.08 1.29
C PHE A 265 -1.67 -2.64 1.13
N SER A 266 -2.22 -3.23 2.19
CA SER A 266 -3.62 -3.65 2.18
C SER A 266 -4.51 -2.42 2.25
N TYR A 267 -5.34 -2.20 1.22
CA TYR A 267 -6.27 -1.07 1.20
C TYR A 267 -7.16 -1.04 2.45
N ASP A 268 -7.68 -2.18 2.87
CA ASP A 268 -8.58 -2.30 4.02
C ASP A 268 -7.87 -1.97 5.35
N GLU A 269 -6.60 -2.36 5.50
CA GLU A 269 -5.83 -2.05 6.70
C GLU A 269 -5.51 -0.55 6.76
N VAL A 270 -5.05 0.02 5.65
CA VAL A 270 -4.75 1.46 5.54
C VAL A 270 -6.00 2.29 5.79
N ARG A 271 -7.13 1.88 5.21
CA ARG A 271 -8.42 2.53 5.40
C ARG A 271 -8.87 2.48 6.85
N ARG A 272 -8.83 1.31 7.50
CA ARG A 272 -9.24 1.15 8.89
C ARG A 272 -8.46 2.05 9.84
N ASP A 273 -7.15 2.16 9.64
CA ASP A 273 -6.32 3.06 10.46
C ASP A 273 -6.57 4.54 10.13
N ALA A 274 -6.82 4.86 8.86
CA ALA A 274 -7.25 6.20 8.46
C ALA A 274 -8.61 6.60 9.06
N GLU A 275 -9.56 5.68 9.17
CA GLU A 275 -10.87 5.89 9.82
C GLU A 275 -10.68 6.19 11.31
N ARG A 276 -9.83 5.42 12.00
CA ARG A 276 -9.50 5.66 13.43
C ARG A 276 -8.89 7.03 13.67
N LEU A 277 -8.09 7.54 12.72
CA LEU A 277 -7.53 8.89 12.77
C LEU A 277 -8.51 9.98 12.32
N GLY A 278 -9.68 9.62 11.78
CA GLY A 278 -10.63 10.57 11.20
C GLY A 278 -10.18 11.19 9.87
N LEU A 279 -9.24 10.54 9.17
CA LEU A 279 -8.78 10.95 7.84
C LEU A 279 -9.80 10.59 6.74
N VAL A 280 -10.65 9.61 7.00
CA VAL A 280 -11.74 9.17 6.12
C VAL A 280 -12.97 8.84 6.96
N SER A 281 -14.15 9.03 6.37
CA SER A 281 -15.41 8.69 7.02
C SER A 281 -15.51 7.18 7.26
N GLU A 282 -16.03 6.82 8.43
CA GLU A 282 -16.39 5.45 8.76
C GLU A 282 -17.40 4.91 7.75
N LEU A 283 -17.14 3.70 7.24
CA LEU A 283 -18.13 3.00 6.42
C LEU A 283 -19.26 2.49 7.31
N ILE A 284 -20.47 3.02 7.08
CA ILE A 284 -21.67 2.49 7.74
C ILE A 284 -21.95 1.09 7.18
N CYS A 285 -21.74 0.05 7.98
CA CYS A 285 -22.11 -1.32 7.62
C CYS A 285 -23.63 -1.50 7.76
N LEU A 286 -24.37 -1.25 6.69
CA LEU A 286 -25.83 -1.38 6.67
C LEU A 286 -26.32 -2.80 7.00
N ALA A 287 -25.51 -3.83 6.72
CA ALA A 287 -25.86 -5.23 6.99
C ALA A 287 -25.89 -5.60 8.48
N GLY A 288 -25.34 -4.75 9.37
CA GLY A 288 -25.33 -4.96 10.82
C GLY A 288 -26.35 -4.11 11.58
N ILE A 289 -27.16 -3.31 10.89
CA ILE A 289 -28.20 -2.51 11.52
C ILE A 289 -29.48 -3.36 11.59
N GLU A 290 -29.68 -4.04 12.71
CA GLU A 290 -30.99 -4.61 13.05
C GLU A 290 -31.92 -3.46 13.46
N THR A 291 -32.85 -3.07 12.59
CA THR A 291 -33.91 -2.11 12.94
C THR A 291 -35.14 -2.89 13.38
N GLU A 292 -35.74 -2.51 14.52
CA GLU A 292 -37.03 -3.08 14.97
C GLU A 292 -38.23 -2.49 14.20
N GLN A 293 -38.01 -1.46 13.38
CA GLN A 293 -39.02 -0.83 12.54
C GLN A 293 -38.54 -0.74 11.09
N GLU A 294 -39.35 -1.30 10.19
CA GLU A 294 -39.32 -0.98 8.76
C GLU A 294 -39.80 0.48 8.60
N ASP A 295 -38.88 1.43 8.57
CA ASP A 295 -39.20 2.78 8.09
C ASP A 295 -39.31 2.75 6.56
N LEU A 296 -40.43 3.27 6.06
CA LEU A 296 -40.93 3.24 4.67
C LEU A 296 -40.08 4.04 3.64
N PHE A 297 -38.77 4.16 3.87
CA PHE A 297 -37.84 4.81 2.94
C PHE A 297 -36.70 3.88 2.52
N PHE A 298 -37.04 2.63 2.16
CA PHE A 298 -36.30 1.82 1.19
C PHE A 298 -37.29 1.05 0.32
#